data_AF-A0A960UCP5-F1
#
_entry.id   AF-A0A960UCP5-F1
#
_cell.length_a   1.000
_cell.length_b   1.000
_cell.length_c   1.000
_cell.angle_alpha   90.00
_cell.angle_beta   90.00
_cell.angle_gamma   90.00
#
_symmetry.space_group_name_H-M   'P 1'
#
loop_
_entity.id
_entity.type
_entity.pdbx_description
1 polymer ?
#
loop_
_entity_poly.entity_id
_entity_poly.type
_entity_poly.pdbx_seq_one_letter_code
_entity_poly.pdbx_strand_id
1 'polypeptide(L)'
;MAEEKFVITRADGSEIVVTGYVPEYASDNYKVYEPGKIKGGKLPKKVDLRKYMTDVEDQSKASSCTANGVAGAYEYLAKRYLGEDSFNVSRLFIYYNARKRRVGENEEIKDTGSSIFNSIKSLEELGACSEDTWPYELSNVNEEPSEAAYEEASKFLVEDFSYVPTNLDIWKNCLAEGNPIIFGTLTYQSFSSHKAKGLVPMPTPKEAQASQHGRHIMLCVGYSDNEEVFIIRNSWGTKWGDNGYCYIPYKYLMDKERNFNDSWIINRIEDIPIDEELWFDEDDASVLGDYDTELANMSDEDYAEMLDAMGDYPLEYRIGLIILQAAKADGELSEEEYDALSEYMDEILELLGSDYDAKKILKFCKKHKKDEDLLEESVELLGDYLSNSLLAKITQDIETIIGVDDLSEEEEDFLDYLVTEWQLDDDEDDEDDEDDDDDDDDEDDDDDEDDEDDEDDDDDDDDDDDDEDVKKKKKKKKKK
;
A
#
# COMPACT_ATOMS: atom_id res chain seq x y z
N MET A 1 -8.47 -21.99 22.30
CA MET A 1 -7.12 -21.62 21.82
C MET A 1 -7.21 -20.16 21.45
N ALA A 2 -6.32 -19.30 21.95
CA ALA A 2 -6.33 -17.91 21.51
C ALA A 2 -6.07 -17.91 20.00
N GLU A 3 -6.91 -17.25 19.21
CA GLU A 3 -6.59 -17.01 17.80
C GLU A 3 -5.26 -16.24 17.76
N GLU A 4 -4.33 -16.75 16.96
CA GLU A 4 -3.05 -16.11 16.72
C GLU A 4 -3.33 -14.78 16.02
N LYS A 5 -2.79 -13.69 16.57
CA LYS A 5 -3.01 -12.35 16.02
C LYS A 5 -2.13 -12.19 14.79
N PHE A 6 -2.69 -11.66 13.70
CA PHE A 6 -1.88 -11.24 12.56
C PHE A 6 -1.07 -10.01 12.94
N VAL A 7 0.24 -10.05 12.65
CA VAL A 7 1.17 -8.98 12.96
C VAL A 7 1.94 -8.65 11.70
N ILE A 8 1.98 -7.37 11.34
CA ILE A 8 2.89 -6.87 10.31
C ILE A 8 4.17 -6.45 11.01
N THR A 9 5.26 -7.16 10.74
CA THR A 9 6.61 -6.78 11.17
C THR A 9 7.18 -5.74 10.21
N ARG A 10 7.61 -4.59 10.73
CA ARG A 10 8.24 -3.50 9.97
C ARG A 10 9.77 -3.64 10.00
N ALA A 11 10.44 -2.99 9.05
CA ALA A 11 11.91 -3.00 8.96
C ALA A 11 12.63 -2.51 10.23
N ASP A 12 12.00 -1.58 10.96
CA ASP A 12 12.52 -1.05 12.23
C ASP A 12 12.27 -1.97 13.45
N GLY A 13 11.72 -3.17 13.20
CA GLY A 13 11.35 -4.14 14.22
C GLY A 13 10.10 -3.77 15.01
N SER A 14 9.41 -2.69 14.65
CA SER A 14 8.09 -2.39 15.20
C SER A 14 7.04 -3.33 14.60
N GLU A 15 6.02 -3.62 15.40
CA GLU A 15 4.95 -4.55 15.05
C GLU A 15 3.62 -3.79 15.01
N ILE A 16 2.89 -3.95 13.91
CA ILE A 16 1.49 -3.52 13.80
C ILE A 16 0.61 -4.76 13.97
N VAL A 17 -0.06 -4.83 15.12
CA VAL A 17 -1.03 -5.89 15.40
C VAL A 17 -2.33 -5.57 14.69
N VAL A 18 -2.65 -6.29 13.62
CA VAL A 18 -3.87 -6.04 12.84
C VAL A 18 -5.02 -6.84 13.43
N THR A 19 -5.76 -6.19 14.32
CA THR A 19 -6.97 -6.74 14.94
C THR A 19 -8.09 -5.70 14.99
N GLY A 20 -9.32 -6.16 15.21
CA GLY A 20 -10.44 -5.27 15.51
C GLY A 20 -11.60 -5.32 14.54
N TYR A 21 -11.41 -5.96 13.40
CA TYR A 21 -12.47 -6.15 12.43
C TYR A 21 -13.07 -7.56 12.52
N VAL A 22 -14.36 -7.62 12.85
CA VAL A 22 -15.20 -8.81 12.79
C VAL A 22 -16.18 -8.61 11.63
N PRO A 23 -15.97 -9.30 10.48
CA PRO A 23 -16.83 -9.15 9.31
C PRO A 23 -18.29 -9.49 9.62
N GLU A 24 -19.20 -8.64 9.15
CA GLU A 24 -20.63 -8.89 9.17
C GLU A 24 -21.15 -8.83 7.73
N TYR A 25 -21.42 -10.00 7.14
CA TYR A 25 -21.81 -10.08 5.74
C TYR A 25 -23.17 -9.43 5.50
N ALA A 26 -23.28 -8.72 4.36
CA ALA A 26 -24.52 -8.10 3.91
C ALA A 26 -25.72 -9.06 4.00
N SER A 27 -26.79 -8.61 4.64
CA SER A 27 -28.09 -9.30 4.67
C SER A 27 -29.04 -8.70 3.64
N ASP A 28 -30.00 -9.48 3.15
CA ASP A 28 -30.99 -9.05 2.15
C ASP A 28 -31.87 -7.84 2.58
N ASN A 29 -31.77 -7.41 3.85
CA ASN A 29 -32.60 -6.36 4.43
C ASN A 29 -31.91 -4.98 4.49
N TYR A 30 -30.65 -4.86 4.07
CA TYR A 30 -29.95 -3.58 4.14
C TYR A 30 -30.38 -2.64 3.01
N LYS A 31 -30.50 -1.35 3.34
CA LYS A 31 -30.65 -0.30 2.34
C LYS A 31 -29.37 -0.29 1.49
N VAL A 32 -29.53 -0.48 0.19
CA VAL A 32 -28.41 -0.50 -0.77
C VAL A 32 -28.25 0.91 -1.34
N TYR A 33 -27.01 1.39 -1.43
CA TYR A 33 -26.67 2.61 -2.13
C TYR A 33 -26.96 2.43 -3.63
N GLU A 34 -27.75 3.34 -4.18
CA GLU A 34 -28.05 3.41 -5.61
C GLU A 34 -27.36 4.65 -6.18
N PRO A 35 -26.45 4.51 -7.16
CA PRO A 35 -25.79 5.65 -7.80
C PRO A 35 -26.79 6.67 -8.33
N GLY A 36 -26.59 7.92 -7.95
CA GLY A 36 -27.29 9.07 -8.49
C GLY A 36 -26.84 9.39 -9.93
N LYS A 37 -27.49 10.38 -10.53
CA LYS A 37 -27.13 10.85 -11.87
C LYS A 37 -26.12 11.98 -11.76
N ILE A 38 -24.86 11.68 -12.05
CA ILE A 38 -23.81 12.69 -12.20
C ILE A 38 -24.10 13.55 -13.43
N LYS A 39 -23.99 14.89 -13.29
CA LYS A 39 -24.19 15.83 -14.41
C LYS A 39 -23.23 15.51 -15.54
N GLY A 40 -23.73 15.41 -16.77
CA GLY A 40 -22.92 15.06 -17.94
C GLY A 40 -22.77 13.55 -18.20
N GLY A 41 -23.15 12.68 -17.25
CA GLY A 41 -23.24 11.24 -17.43
C GLY A 41 -21.89 10.49 -17.52
N LYS A 42 -20.77 11.18 -17.33
CA LYS A 42 -19.42 10.59 -17.24
C LYS A 42 -18.85 10.89 -15.87
N LEU A 43 -18.25 9.88 -15.24
CA LEU A 43 -17.51 10.04 -13.99
C LEU A 43 -16.25 10.88 -14.23
N PRO A 44 -15.84 11.74 -13.27
CA PRO A 44 -14.50 12.32 -13.30
C PRO A 44 -13.44 11.22 -13.24
N LYS A 45 -12.26 11.47 -13.77
CA LYS A 45 -11.17 10.48 -13.74
C LYS A 45 -10.52 10.37 -12.38
N LYS A 46 -10.59 11.44 -11.59
CA LYS A 46 -10.03 11.50 -10.24
C LYS A 46 -10.96 12.31 -9.32
N VAL A 47 -11.06 11.83 -8.09
CA VAL A 47 -11.81 12.47 -7.00
C VAL A 47 -10.96 12.41 -5.74
N ASP A 48 -10.80 13.55 -5.06
CA ASP A 48 -10.05 13.62 -3.81
C ASP A 48 -10.84 14.38 -2.73
N LEU A 49 -11.33 13.67 -1.71
CA LEU A 49 -12.11 14.25 -0.62
C LEU A 49 -11.23 14.68 0.57
N ARG A 50 -9.90 14.56 0.51
CA ARG A 50 -8.98 14.82 1.64
C ARG A 50 -9.09 16.24 2.20
N LYS A 51 -9.39 17.24 1.35
CA LYS A 51 -9.64 18.65 1.75
C LYS A 51 -10.65 18.79 2.90
N TYR A 52 -11.59 17.84 3.00
CA TYR A 52 -12.67 17.85 3.97
C TYR A 52 -12.50 16.83 5.09
N MET A 53 -11.40 16.09 5.12
CA MET A 53 -11.07 15.17 6.21
C MET A 53 -10.48 15.94 7.39
N THR A 54 -10.64 15.40 8.60
CA THR A 54 -9.92 15.81 9.82
C THR A 54 -8.49 15.28 9.79
N ASP A 55 -7.68 15.54 10.80
CA ASP A 55 -6.31 14.98 10.89
C ASP A 55 -6.36 13.45 11.06
N VAL A 56 -5.38 12.71 10.53
CA VAL A 56 -5.38 11.24 10.63
C VAL A 56 -5.12 10.79 12.07
N GLU A 57 -5.97 9.90 12.55
CA GLU A 57 -5.94 9.37 13.90
C GLU A 57 -4.99 8.17 14.05
N ASP A 58 -4.55 7.90 15.29
CA ASP A 58 -3.78 6.71 15.67
C ASP A 58 -4.60 5.83 16.62
N GLN A 59 -4.96 4.62 16.18
CA GLN A 59 -5.69 3.64 17.00
C GLN A 59 -4.80 2.95 18.04
N SER A 60 -3.49 3.16 17.98
CA SER A 60 -2.49 2.57 18.85
C SER A 60 -2.68 1.04 18.96
N LYS A 61 -2.66 0.50 20.18
CA LYS A 61 -2.78 -0.94 20.45
C LYS A 61 -4.22 -1.45 20.60
N ALA A 62 -5.22 -0.58 20.47
CA ALA A 62 -6.62 -0.98 20.60
C ALA A 62 -7.12 -1.61 19.30
N SER A 63 -7.98 -2.62 19.40
CA SER A 63 -8.59 -3.32 18.26
C SER A 63 -9.78 -2.52 17.71
N SER A 64 -9.59 -1.22 17.47
CA SER A 64 -10.67 -0.23 17.29
C SER A 64 -10.77 0.35 15.87
N CYS A 65 -10.17 -0.29 14.87
CA CYS A 65 -10.19 0.16 13.47
C CYS A 65 -11.59 0.49 12.95
N THR A 66 -12.60 -0.32 13.32
CA THR A 66 -14.02 -0.07 13.01
C THR A 66 -14.51 1.30 13.48
N ALA A 67 -14.20 1.68 14.72
CA ALA A 67 -14.59 2.96 15.27
C ALA A 67 -13.81 4.13 14.64
N ASN A 68 -12.54 3.93 14.29
CA ASN A 68 -11.73 4.97 13.63
C ASN A 68 -12.23 5.26 12.21
N GLY A 69 -12.51 4.23 11.40
CA GLY A 69 -13.05 4.42 10.05
C GLY A 69 -14.43 5.09 10.07
N VAL A 70 -15.30 4.69 11.01
CA VAL A 70 -16.63 5.28 11.19
C VAL A 70 -16.57 6.71 11.72
N ALA A 71 -15.67 6.99 12.68
CA ALA A 71 -15.43 8.34 13.19
C ALA A 71 -14.99 9.27 12.06
N GLY A 72 -14.02 8.86 11.23
CA GLY A 72 -13.56 9.66 10.10
C GLY A 72 -14.68 9.98 9.09
N ALA A 73 -15.58 9.04 8.82
CA ALA A 73 -16.74 9.29 7.96
C ALA A 73 -17.73 10.29 8.58
N TYR A 74 -17.98 10.16 9.89
CA TYR A 74 -18.86 11.07 10.62
C TYR A 74 -18.26 12.48 10.70
N GLU A 75 -16.99 12.60 11.06
CA GLU A 75 -16.25 13.85 11.15
C GLU A 75 -16.18 14.57 9.81
N TYR A 76 -15.98 13.83 8.71
CA TYR A 76 -16.09 14.39 7.38
C TYR A 76 -17.46 15.07 7.17
N LEU A 77 -18.56 14.40 7.52
CA LEU A 77 -19.90 14.99 7.40
C LEU A 77 -20.08 16.19 8.32
N ALA A 78 -19.61 16.10 9.56
CA ALA A 78 -19.65 17.20 10.53
C ALA A 78 -18.86 18.42 10.02
N LYS A 79 -17.65 18.23 9.48
CA LYS A 79 -16.83 19.28 8.87
C LYS A 79 -17.47 19.88 7.63
N ARG A 80 -18.12 19.07 6.79
CA ARG A 80 -18.87 19.57 5.62
C ARG A 80 -20.07 20.43 6.01
N TYR A 81 -20.71 20.18 7.15
CA TYR A 81 -21.89 20.89 7.61
C TYR A 81 -21.56 22.11 8.52
N LEU A 82 -20.65 21.92 9.47
CA LEU A 82 -20.30 22.90 10.51
C LEU A 82 -19.06 23.73 10.16
N GLY A 83 -18.25 23.30 9.18
CA GLY A 83 -16.98 23.96 8.84
C GLY A 83 -16.00 23.93 10.02
N GLU A 84 -15.48 25.11 10.37
CA GLU A 84 -14.52 25.29 11.47
C GLU A 84 -15.12 25.02 12.86
N ASP A 85 -16.45 25.02 12.99
CA ASP A 85 -17.14 24.67 14.24
C ASP A 85 -17.33 23.14 14.40
N SER A 86 -16.74 22.34 13.51
CA SER A 86 -16.72 20.87 13.63
C SER A 86 -15.84 20.39 14.79
N PHE A 87 -16.03 19.13 15.17
CA PHE A 87 -15.34 18.52 16.30
C PHE A 87 -14.98 17.07 15.99
N ASN A 88 -13.92 16.58 16.63
CA ASN A 88 -13.57 15.15 16.57
C ASN A 88 -14.49 14.36 17.49
N VAL A 89 -14.98 13.23 17.00
CA VAL A 89 -15.89 12.36 17.76
C VAL A 89 -15.12 11.34 18.57
N SER A 90 -15.64 11.00 19.75
CA SER A 90 -14.99 10.00 20.60
C SER A 90 -15.02 8.62 19.96
N ARG A 91 -13.84 8.15 19.52
CA ARG A 91 -13.68 6.82 18.95
C ARG A 91 -13.94 5.74 20.00
N LEU A 92 -13.56 5.95 21.26
CA LEU A 92 -13.83 4.99 22.33
C LEU A 92 -15.32 4.90 22.70
N PHE A 93 -16.08 6.01 22.58
CA PHE A 93 -17.53 5.97 22.74
C PHE A 93 -18.18 5.09 21.67
N ILE A 94 -17.81 5.30 20.40
CA ILE A 94 -18.29 4.49 19.28
C ILE A 94 -17.90 3.03 19.49
N TYR A 95 -16.63 2.79 19.82
CA TYR A 95 -16.07 1.45 19.96
C TYR A 95 -16.68 0.65 21.12
N TYR A 96 -16.90 1.29 22.27
CA TYR A 96 -17.55 0.66 23.42
C TYR A 96 -18.98 0.23 23.08
N ASN A 97 -19.79 1.14 22.55
CA ASN A 97 -21.19 0.87 22.23
C ASN A 97 -21.33 -0.19 21.11
N ALA A 98 -20.46 -0.16 20.11
CA ALA A 98 -20.44 -1.17 19.05
C ALA A 98 -20.18 -2.58 19.61
N ARG A 99 -19.24 -2.71 20.56
CA ARG A 99 -18.95 -3.99 21.23
C ARG A 99 -20.07 -4.41 22.17
N LYS A 100 -20.64 -3.49 22.95
CA LYS A 100 -21.81 -3.75 23.82
C LYS A 100 -22.99 -4.30 23.02
N ARG A 101 -23.22 -3.76 21.82
CA ARG A 101 -24.21 -4.29 20.87
C ARG A 101 -23.86 -5.71 20.38
N ARG A 102 -22.59 -5.96 20.07
CA ARG A 102 -22.10 -7.25 19.58
C ARG A 102 -22.22 -8.38 20.63
N VAL A 103 -21.85 -8.11 21.89
CA VAL A 103 -21.83 -9.14 22.94
C VAL A 103 -23.13 -9.21 23.76
N GLY A 104 -23.91 -8.13 23.80
CA GLY A 104 -25.16 -8.03 24.56
C GLY A 104 -24.98 -7.50 25.99
N GLU A 105 -26.10 -7.16 26.64
CA GLU A 105 -26.12 -6.37 27.90
C GLU A 105 -25.48 -7.05 29.13
N ASN A 106 -25.32 -8.38 29.11
CA ASN A 106 -24.86 -9.15 30.28
C ASN A 106 -23.46 -9.75 30.11
N GLU A 107 -22.77 -9.42 29.03
CA GLU A 107 -21.43 -9.92 28.74
C GLU A 107 -20.36 -8.89 29.08
N GLU A 108 -19.19 -9.36 29.51
CA GLU A 108 -18.03 -8.52 29.80
C GLU A 108 -17.49 -7.91 28.50
N ILE A 109 -17.33 -6.58 28.45
CA ILE A 109 -16.76 -5.87 27.31
C ILE A 109 -15.25 -6.09 27.28
N LYS A 110 -14.73 -6.55 26.12
CA LYS A 110 -13.29 -6.79 25.89
C LYS A 110 -12.84 -6.17 24.59
N ASP A 111 -11.55 -5.83 24.52
CA ASP A 111 -10.89 -5.36 23.29
C ASP A 111 -10.76 -6.49 22.28
N THR A 112 -11.82 -6.71 21.52
CA THR A 112 -12.01 -7.88 20.64
C THR A 112 -12.53 -7.49 19.26
N GLY A 113 -12.55 -6.19 18.97
CA GLY A 113 -13.12 -5.67 17.73
C GLY A 113 -14.64 -5.64 17.69
N SER A 114 -15.13 -5.11 16.57
CA SER A 114 -16.54 -5.05 16.24
C SER A 114 -16.75 -5.17 14.72
N SER A 115 -17.97 -4.93 14.25
CA SER A 115 -18.29 -4.77 12.82
C SER A 115 -18.52 -3.29 12.47
N ILE A 116 -18.41 -2.95 11.18
CA ILE A 116 -18.79 -1.62 10.67
C ILE A 116 -20.26 -1.34 11.01
N PHE A 117 -21.13 -2.33 10.74
CA PHE A 117 -22.57 -2.23 10.99
C PHE A 117 -22.88 -1.88 12.46
N ASN A 118 -22.31 -2.59 13.43
CA ASN A 118 -22.57 -2.29 14.85
C ASN A 118 -22.08 -0.90 15.25
N SER A 119 -21.00 -0.42 14.62
CA SER A 119 -20.45 0.91 14.87
C SER A 119 -21.35 2.02 14.33
N ILE A 120 -21.79 1.91 13.07
CA ILE A 120 -22.74 2.87 12.46
C ILE A 120 -24.09 2.80 13.18
N LYS A 121 -24.58 1.61 13.51
CA LYS A 121 -25.86 1.44 14.22
C LYS A 121 -25.84 2.04 15.62
N SER A 122 -24.68 2.03 16.29
CA SER A 122 -24.51 2.73 17.57
C SER A 122 -24.63 4.24 17.40
N LEU A 123 -24.09 4.81 16.32
CA LEU A 123 -24.28 6.23 16.00
C LEU A 123 -25.73 6.58 15.67
N GLU A 124 -26.48 5.67 15.04
CA GLU A 124 -27.90 5.87 14.73
C GLU A 124 -28.78 5.83 15.99
N GLU A 125 -28.45 4.98 16.97
CA GLU A 125 -29.25 4.82 18.19
C GLU A 125 -28.83 5.77 19.33
N LEU A 126 -27.55 6.13 19.41
CA LEU A 126 -26.95 6.82 20.56
C LEU A 126 -26.21 8.12 20.18
N GLY A 127 -25.87 8.30 18.90
CA GLY A 127 -25.04 9.39 18.40
C GLY A 127 -23.57 9.28 18.79
N ALA A 128 -22.85 10.40 18.75
CA ALA A 128 -21.44 10.49 19.16
C ALA A 128 -21.18 11.75 20.01
N CYS A 129 -20.47 11.59 21.12
CA CYS A 129 -19.93 12.71 21.87
C CYS A 129 -18.59 13.17 21.28
N SER A 130 -18.11 14.34 21.69
CA SER A 130 -16.76 14.80 21.34
C SER A 130 -15.69 13.90 21.99
N GLU A 131 -14.54 13.75 21.32
CA GLU A 131 -13.36 13.11 21.89
C GLU A 131 -12.82 13.88 23.11
N ASP A 132 -13.10 15.19 23.25
CA ASP A 132 -12.79 15.94 24.48
C ASP A 132 -13.61 15.46 25.69
N THR A 133 -14.86 15.03 25.47
CA THR A 133 -15.75 14.53 26.53
C THR A 133 -15.42 13.09 26.92
N TRP A 134 -15.01 12.27 25.96
CA TRP A 134 -14.55 10.91 26.20
C TRP A 134 -13.25 10.62 25.44
N PRO A 135 -12.08 10.97 26.04
CA PRO A 135 -10.79 10.92 25.37
C PRO A 135 -10.33 9.53 24.97
N TYR A 136 -9.50 9.48 23.92
CA TYR A 136 -8.86 8.26 23.43
C TYR A 136 -7.72 7.80 24.34
N GLU A 137 -8.08 7.32 25.53
CA GLU A 137 -7.15 6.77 26.51
C GLU A 137 -7.30 5.26 26.56
N LEU A 138 -6.22 4.51 26.33
CA LEU A 138 -6.27 3.04 26.28
C LEU A 138 -6.80 2.40 27.58
N SER A 139 -6.67 3.08 28.72
CA SER A 139 -7.28 2.65 29.99
C SER A 139 -8.81 2.63 29.94
N ASN A 140 -9.42 3.42 29.06
CA ASN A 140 -10.87 3.53 28.91
C ASN A 140 -11.43 2.58 27.85
N VAL A 141 -10.59 1.80 27.16
CA VAL A 141 -11.02 0.93 26.06
C VAL A 141 -12.16 0.00 26.45
N ASN A 142 -12.26 -0.49 27.68
CA ASN A 142 -13.36 -1.36 28.11
C ASN A 142 -14.32 -0.68 29.10
N GLU A 143 -14.08 0.59 29.43
CA GLU A 143 -14.87 1.33 30.40
C GLU A 143 -16.13 1.91 29.75
N GLU A 144 -17.25 1.84 30.47
CA GLU A 144 -18.50 2.44 30.02
C GLU A 144 -18.37 3.97 29.99
N PRO A 145 -18.73 4.63 28.87
CA PRO A 145 -18.74 6.08 28.81
C PRO A 145 -19.61 6.72 29.90
N SER A 146 -19.21 7.91 30.34
CA SER A 146 -19.97 8.64 31.36
C SER A 146 -21.39 9.00 30.89
N GLU A 147 -22.30 9.21 31.83
CA GLU A 147 -23.66 9.69 31.53
C GLU A 147 -23.65 11.00 30.74
N ALA A 148 -22.72 11.91 31.06
CA ALA A 148 -22.52 13.16 30.32
C ALA A 148 -22.13 12.92 28.85
N ALA A 149 -21.32 11.89 28.57
CA ALA A 149 -20.98 11.51 27.20
C ALA A 149 -22.23 11.02 26.44
N TYR A 150 -23.07 10.20 27.05
CA TYR A 150 -24.33 9.77 26.44
C TYR A 150 -25.32 10.93 26.23
N GLU A 151 -25.42 11.86 27.18
CA GLU A 151 -26.26 13.05 27.04
C GLU A 151 -25.79 13.96 25.90
N GLU A 152 -24.49 14.14 25.74
CA GLU A 152 -23.92 14.87 24.59
C GLU A 152 -24.16 14.12 23.28
N ALA A 153 -23.84 12.83 23.24
CA ALA A 153 -23.96 12.00 22.06
C ALA A 153 -25.39 12.00 21.48
N SER A 154 -26.40 11.99 22.36
CA SER A 154 -27.82 12.02 21.97
C SER A 154 -28.26 13.24 21.14
N LYS A 155 -27.39 14.24 20.97
CA LYS A 155 -27.62 15.44 20.14
C LYS A 155 -27.07 15.30 18.72
N PHE A 156 -26.30 14.25 18.45
CA PHE A 156 -25.45 14.10 17.27
C PHE A 156 -25.62 12.70 16.66
N LEU A 157 -26.85 12.36 16.24
CA LEU A 157 -27.18 11.06 15.68
C LEU A 157 -26.89 10.99 14.17
N VAL A 158 -26.57 9.78 13.70
CA VAL A 158 -26.69 9.43 12.28
C VAL A 158 -28.15 9.10 11.99
N GLU A 159 -28.74 9.71 10.97
CA GLU A 159 -30.14 9.41 10.64
C GLU A 159 -30.31 8.23 9.69
N ASP A 160 -29.32 7.98 8.83
CA ASP A 160 -29.44 6.98 7.77
C ASP A 160 -28.06 6.54 7.25
N PHE A 161 -27.98 5.31 6.74
CA PHE A 161 -26.76 4.73 6.19
C PHE A 161 -27.10 3.67 5.14
N SER A 162 -26.19 3.45 4.19
CA SER A 162 -26.41 2.51 3.09
C SER A 162 -25.22 1.58 2.91
N TYR A 163 -25.53 0.34 2.57
CA TYR A 163 -24.54 -0.64 2.11
C TYR A 163 -24.11 -0.33 0.67
N VAL A 164 -22.81 -0.41 0.39
CA VAL A 164 -22.22 -0.16 -0.93
C VAL A 164 -21.70 -1.46 -1.52
N PRO A 165 -22.27 -1.96 -2.64
CA PRO A 165 -21.75 -3.14 -3.31
C PRO A 165 -20.28 -3.00 -3.73
N THR A 166 -19.49 -4.07 -3.59
CA THR A 166 -18.12 -4.15 -4.11
C THR A 166 -18.14 -4.19 -5.64
N ASN A 167 -18.10 -3.00 -6.24
CA ASN A 167 -18.10 -2.78 -7.67
C ASN A 167 -17.45 -1.43 -7.97
N LEU A 168 -16.51 -1.44 -8.92
CA LEU A 168 -15.67 -0.27 -9.21
C LEU A 168 -16.49 0.95 -9.61
N ASP A 169 -17.44 0.80 -10.54
CA ASP A 169 -18.28 1.91 -10.99
C ASP A 169 -19.17 2.45 -9.87
N ILE A 170 -19.70 1.57 -9.01
CA ILE A 170 -20.52 1.98 -7.86
C ILE A 170 -19.68 2.78 -6.86
N TRP A 171 -18.48 2.31 -6.51
CA TRP A 171 -17.58 3.01 -5.59
C TRP A 171 -17.16 4.37 -6.15
N LYS A 172 -16.78 4.42 -7.43
CA LYS A 172 -16.43 5.68 -8.09
C LYS A 172 -17.58 6.67 -8.14
N ASN A 173 -18.81 6.22 -8.43
CA ASN A 173 -20.00 7.08 -8.33
C ASN A 173 -20.21 7.60 -6.90
N CYS A 174 -20.14 6.71 -5.91
CA CYS A 174 -20.31 7.05 -4.50
C CYS A 174 -19.34 8.15 -4.05
N LEU A 175 -18.06 8.01 -4.41
CA LEU A 175 -17.01 8.97 -4.11
C LEU A 175 -17.19 10.27 -4.91
N ALA A 176 -17.55 10.21 -6.19
CA ALA A 176 -17.80 11.40 -7.03
C ALA A 176 -18.99 12.23 -6.54
N GLU A 177 -19.98 11.59 -5.91
CA GLU A 177 -21.06 12.29 -5.19
C GLU A 177 -20.59 12.92 -3.87
N GLY A 178 -19.37 12.64 -3.42
CA GLY A 178 -18.78 13.13 -2.19
C GLY A 178 -19.14 12.29 -0.96
N ASN A 179 -19.42 10.99 -1.13
CA ASN A 179 -19.63 10.06 -0.02
C ASN A 179 -18.37 9.19 0.20
N PRO A 180 -17.63 9.39 1.30
CA PRO A 180 -16.59 8.47 1.72
C PRO A 180 -17.17 7.09 2.05
N ILE A 181 -16.42 6.03 1.72
CA ILE A 181 -16.85 4.64 1.90
C ILE A 181 -16.04 4.02 3.03
N ILE A 182 -16.70 3.61 4.11
CA ILE A 182 -16.10 2.80 5.16
C ILE A 182 -16.09 1.36 4.65
N PHE A 183 -14.94 0.69 4.64
CA PHE A 183 -14.84 -0.66 4.09
C PHE A 183 -13.91 -1.55 4.90
N GLY A 184 -14.20 -2.85 4.89
CA GLY A 184 -13.32 -3.86 5.44
C GLY A 184 -12.50 -4.57 4.37
N THR A 185 -11.23 -4.84 4.67
CA THR A 185 -10.37 -5.60 3.76
C THR A 185 -9.37 -6.49 4.49
N LEU A 186 -8.82 -7.46 3.77
CA LEU A 186 -7.64 -8.19 4.20
C LEU A 186 -6.40 -7.31 4.11
N THR A 187 -5.44 -7.56 4.99
CA THR A 187 -4.09 -6.99 4.92
C THR A 187 -3.06 -8.12 4.96
N TYR A 188 -1.92 -7.89 4.33
CA TYR A 188 -0.82 -8.86 4.21
C TYR A 188 0.46 -8.29 4.86
N GLN A 189 1.53 -9.09 4.88
CA GLN A 189 2.80 -8.68 5.49
C GLN A 189 3.42 -7.53 4.69
N SER A 190 3.29 -7.57 3.36
CA SER A 190 3.68 -6.53 2.40
C SER A 190 2.85 -5.24 2.46
N PHE A 191 1.81 -5.16 3.30
CA PHE A 191 0.91 -4.00 3.32
C PHE A 191 1.61 -2.68 3.71
N SER A 192 2.76 -2.75 4.40
CA SER A 192 3.62 -1.58 4.69
C SER A 192 4.90 -1.52 3.84
N SER A 193 5.07 -2.43 2.88
CA SER A 193 6.20 -2.44 1.94
C SER A 193 5.83 -1.61 0.72
N HIS A 194 5.83 -0.29 0.90
CA HIS A 194 5.42 0.61 -0.16
C HIS A 194 6.56 0.83 -1.15
N LYS A 195 6.34 0.55 -2.44
CA LYS A 195 7.32 0.87 -3.50
C LYS A 195 7.38 2.36 -3.87
N ALA A 196 6.33 3.09 -3.48
CA ALA A 196 6.23 4.54 -3.56
C ALA A 196 5.40 4.98 -2.35
N LYS A 197 5.62 6.18 -1.80
CA LYS A 197 5.05 6.56 -0.49
C LYS A 197 3.54 6.29 -0.38
N GLY A 198 3.17 5.37 0.52
CA GLY A 198 1.79 4.97 0.76
C GLY A 198 1.13 4.11 -0.32
N LEU A 199 1.80 3.78 -1.43
CA LEU A 199 1.29 2.86 -2.45
C LEU A 199 1.36 1.42 -1.94
N VAL A 200 0.21 0.84 -1.64
CA VAL A 200 0.12 -0.53 -1.14
C VAL A 200 0.34 -1.51 -2.30
N PRO A 201 1.30 -2.44 -2.20
CA PRO A 201 1.51 -3.44 -3.24
C PRO A 201 0.38 -4.47 -3.28
N MET A 202 0.25 -5.14 -4.43
CA MET A 202 -0.53 -6.38 -4.48
C MET A 202 0.17 -7.44 -3.61
N PRO A 203 -0.58 -8.30 -2.89
CA PRO A 203 0.05 -9.37 -2.12
C PRO A 203 0.77 -10.34 -3.03
N THR A 204 1.91 -10.87 -2.57
CA THR A 204 2.62 -11.91 -3.32
C THR A 204 1.77 -13.19 -3.38
N PRO A 205 2.03 -14.11 -4.34
CA PRO A 205 1.33 -15.40 -4.40
C PRO A 205 1.43 -16.20 -3.09
N LYS A 206 2.58 -16.14 -2.41
CA LYS A 206 2.83 -16.81 -1.13
C LYS A 206 1.97 -16.20 -0.02
N GLU A 207 1.91 -14.87 0.06
CA GLU A 207 1.06 -14.17 1.02
C GLU A 207 -0.43 -14.45 0.78
N ALA A 208 -0.87 -14.41 -0.48
CA ALA A 208 -2.25 -14.70 -0.86
C ALA A 208 -2.67 -16.12 -0.44
N GLN A 209 -1.74 -17.09 -0.46
CA GLN A 209 -1.96 -18.48 -0.07
C GLN A 209 -1.75 -18.75 1.44
N ALA A 210 -1.27 -17.76 2.20
CA ALA A 210 -1.03 -17.92 3.63
C ALA A 210 -2.32 -18.27 4.38
N SER A 211 -2.17 -19.01 5.48
CA SER A 211 -3.32 -19.44 6.29
C SER A 211 -3.91 -18.37 7.20
N GLN A 212 -3.18 -17.26 7.40
CA GLN A 212 -3.57 -16.15 8.25
C GLN A 212 -3.32 -14.83 7.52
N HIS A 213 -4.28 -13.93 7.64
CA HIS A 213 -4.25 -12.59 7.07
C HIS A 213 -4.83 -11.61 8.09
N GLY A 214 -4.36 -10.37 8.05
CA GLY A 214 -4.92 -9.31 8.86
C GLY A 214 -6.29 -8.90 8.32
N ARG A 215 -7.15 -8.39 9.21
CA ARG A 215 -8.45 -7.84 8.85
C ARG A 215 -8.53 -6.42 9.36
N HIS A 216 -8.75 -5.47 8.47
CA HIS A 216 -8.70 -4.06 8.80
C HIS A 216 -9.87 -3.28 8.22
N ILE A 217 -10.23 -2.18 8.89
CA ILE A 217 -11.23 -1.22 8.42
C ILE A 217 -10.53 0.10 8.15
N MET A 218 -10.82 0.68 6.99
CA MET A 218 -10.33 2.01 6.60
C MET A 218 -11.45 2.81 5.94
N LEU A 219 -11.14 4.07 5.61
CA LEU A 219 -12.08 4.97 4.96
C LEU A 219 -11.55 5.31 3.56
N CYS A 220 -12.30 4.96 2.52
CA CYS A 220 -12.02 5.35 1.15
C CYS A 220 -12.55 6.77 0.92
N VAL A 221 -11.65 7.66 0.50
CA VAL A 221 -11.90 9.11 0.42
C VAL A 221 -11.63 9.66 -0.97
N GLY A 222 -11.41 8.80 -1.97
CA GLY A 222 -11.16 9.25 -3.33
C GLY A 222 -10.68 8.13 -4.23
N TYR A 223 -10.41 8.46 -5.47
CA TYR A 223 -9.85 7.55 -6.46
C TYR A 223 -9.09 8.31 -7.54
N SER A 224 -8.24 7.60 -8.26
CA SER A 224 -7.59 8.10 -9.47
C SER A 224 -7.48 7.01 -10.53
N ASP A 225 -8.03 7.28 -11.70
CA ASP A 225 -7.96 6.39 -12.87
C ASP A 225 -6.61 6.40 -13.57
N ASN A 226 -5.78 7.41 -13.33
CA ASN A 226 -4.44 7.47 -13.92
C ASN A 226 -3.54 6.38 -13.32
N GLU A 227 -3.57 6.21 -12.00
CA GLU A 227 -2.81 5.20 -11.25
C GLU A 227 -3.64 3.94 -10.96
N GLU A 228 -4.94 3.93 -11.29
CA GLU A 228 -5.88 2.86 -10.95
C GLU A 228 -5.93 2.52 -9.44
N VAL A 229 -5.94 3.55 -8.58
CA VAL A 229 -5.93 3.41 -7.12
C VAL A 229 -7.10 4.13 -6.45
N PHE A 230 -7.51 3.60 -5.30
CA PHE A 230 -8.34 4.34 -4.32
C PHE A 230 -7.45 5.10 -3.34
N ILE A 231 -7.88 6.30 -2.93
CA ILE A 231 -7.25 7.09 -1.89
C ILE A 231 -7.88 6.71 -0.56
N ILE A 232 -7.08 6.19 0.37
CA ILE A 232 -7.55 5.59 1.62
C ILE A 232 -6.97 6.34 2.82
N ARG A 233 -7.85 6.73 3.74
CA ARG A 233 -7.47 7.22 5.07
C ARG A 233 -7.33 6.03 6.01
N ASN A 234 -6.13 5.82 6.54
CA ASN A 234 -5.86 4.78 7.54
C ASN A 234 -6.05 5.36 8.97
N SER A 235 -5.70 4.58 9.99
CA SER A 235 -5.78 4.96 11.41
C SER A 235 -4.54 4.53 12.21
N TRP A 236 -3.38 4.52 11.56
CA TRP A 236 -2.07 4.18 12.15
C TRP A 236 -1.18 5.42 12.36
N GLY A 237 -1.81 6.59 12.48
CA GLY A 237 -1.13 7.87 12.66
C GLY A 237 -0.51 8.46 11.39
N THR A 238 -0.13 9.72 11.47
CA THR A 238 0.38 10.51 10.34
C THR A 238 1.78 10.14 9.87
N LYS A 239 2.52 9.34 10.65
CA LYS A 239 3.86 8.88 10.28
C LYS A 239 3.88 7.62 9.41
N TRP A 240 2.72 7.03 9.14
CA TRP A 240 2.60 5.82 8.35
C TRP A 240 2.06 6.16 6.94
N GLY A 241 2.64 5.56 5.91
CA GLY A 241 2.27 5.77 4.52
C GLY A 241 2.52 7.21 4.07
N ASP A 242 1.59 7.77 3.32
CA ASP A 242 1.60 9.18 2.93
C ASP A 242 0.78 10.01 3.92
N ASN A 243 1.43 10.47 4.99
CA ASN A 243 0.80 11.30 6.02
C ASN A 243 -0.43 10.65 6.69
N GLY A 244 -0.42 9.33 6.85
CA GLY A 244 -1.54 8.53 7.39
C GLY A 244 -2.54 8.07 6.31
N TYR A 245 -2.31 8.42 5.05
CA TYR A 245 -3.05 7.92 3.90
C TYR A 245 -2.26 6.82 3.18
N CYS A 246 -2.98 5.98 2.46
CA CYS A 246 -2.40 5.06 1.50
C CYS A 246 -3.23 4.99 0.21
N TYR A 247 -2.64 4.42 -0.82
CA TYR A 247 -3.19 4.28 -2.14
C TYR A 247 -3.29 2.79 -2.43
N ILE A 248 -4.52 2.29 -2.56
CA ILE A 248 -4.76 0.85 -2.73
C ILE A 248 -5.24 0.59 -4.16
N PRO A 249 -4.59 -0.31 -4.92
CA PRO A 249 -5.00 -0.65 -6.28
C PRO A 249 -6.47 -1.07 -6.38
N TYR A 250 -7.15 -0.67 -7.45
CA TYR A 250 -8.53 -1.11 -7.75
C TYR A 250 -8.63 -2.63 -7.72
N LYS A 251 -7.66 -3.33 -8.31
CA LYS A 251 -7.60 -4.80 -8.35
C LYS A 251 -7.53 -5.43 -6.96
N TYR A 252 -6.91 -4.76 -5.99
CA TYR A 252 -6.85 -5.23 -4.61
C TYR A 252 -8.23 -5.17 -3.96
N LEU A 253 -8.88 -3.99 -3.95
CA LEU A 253 -10.15 -3.79 -3.24
C LEU A 253 -11.36 -4.34 -3.99
N MET A 254 -11.29 -4.52 -5.30
CA MET A 254 -12.40 -5.11 -6.06
C MET A 254 -12.35 -6.64 -6.10
N ASP A 255 -11.35 -7.26 -5.45
CA ASP A 255 -11.31 -8.69 -5.21
C ASP A 255 -12.24 -9.09 -4.07
N LYS A 256 -13.15 -10.04 -4.36
CA LYS A 256 -14.14 -10.54 -3.40
C LYS A 256 -13.51 -11.36 -2.27
N GLU A 257 -12.34 -11.93 -2.49
CA GLU A 257 -11.61 -12.66 -1.46
C GLU A 257 -11.00 -11.70 -0.43
N ARG A 258 -10.73 -10.44 -0.83
CA ARG A 258 -10.10 -9.43 0.02
C ARG A 258 -11.07 -8.41 0.61
N ASN A 259 -12.16 -8.05 -0.07
CA ASN A 259 -13.01 -6.91 0.32
C ASN A 259 -14.16 -7.25 1.29
N PHE A 260 -14.38 -8.51 1.66
CA PHE A 260 -15.49 -8.97 2.53
C PHE A 260 -16.92 -8.60 2.12
N ASN A 261 -17.11 -7.72 1.13
CA ASN A 261 -18.39 -7.17 0.74
C ASN A 261 -19.13 -6.54 1.95
N ASP A 262 -18.36 -5.85 2.80
CA ASP A 262 -18.78 -5.13 4.00
C ASP A 262 -18.31 -3.67 3.84
N SER A 263 -19.10 -2.89 3.10
CA SER A 263 -18.77 -1.51 2.75
C SER A 263 -20.00 -0.63 2.90
N TRP A 264 -19.83 0.54 3.48
CA TRP A 264 -20.92 1.37 3.97
C TRP A 264 -20.64 2.85 3.80
N ILE A 265 -21.70 3.62 3.60
CA ILE A 265 -21.70 5.06 3.73
C ILE A 265 -22.66 5.50 4.83
N ILE A 266 -22.34 6.60 5.49
CA ILE A 266 -23.29 7.36 6.28
C ILE A 266 -23.99 8.32 5.33
N ASN A 267 -25.32 8.22 5.21
CA ASN A 267 -26.07 9.02 4.25
C ASN A 267 -26.22 10.46 4.75
N ARG A 268 -26.32 11.38 3.80
CA ARG A 268 -26.65 12.78 4.05
C ARG A 268 -28.16 12.99 3.90
N ILE A 269 -28.75 13.81 4.77
CA ILE A 269 -30.17 14.20 4.66
C ILE A 269 -30.31 15.46 3.79
N GLU A 270 -29.35 16.38 3.93
CA GLU A 270 -29.28 17.59 3.12
C GLU A 270 -28.34 17.38 1.93
N ASP A 271 -28.78 17.83 0.75
CA ASP A 271 -27.95 17.85 -0.44
C ASP A 271 -26.81 18.86 -0.27
N ILE A 272 -25.63 18.38 0.12
CA ILE A 272 -24.42 19.19 0.07
C ILE A 272 -24.02 19.28 -1.41
N PRO A 273 -23.84 20.49 -1.98
CA PRO A 273 -23.45 20.64 -3.37
C PRO A 273 -22.21 19.79 -3.67
N ILE A 274 -22.26 19.09 -4.80
CA ILE A 274 -21.08 18.41 -5.34
C ILE A 274 -20.04 19.50 -5.58
N ASP A 275 -18.88 19.32 -4.96
CA ASP A 275 -17.74 20.20 -5.18
C ASP A 275 -16.99 19.69 -6.40
N GLU A 276 -17.40 20.18 -7.58
CA GLU A 276 -16.78 19.84 -8.86
C GLU A 276 -15.31 20.29 -8.93
N GLU A 277 -14.81 21.13 -8.00
CA GLU A 277 -13.37 21.46 -7.89
C GLU A 277 -12.52 20.27 -7.39
N LEU A 278 -13.15 19.24 -6.82
CA LEU A 278 -12.47 17.99 -6.46
C LEU A 278 -12.40 17.01 -7.64
N TRP A 279 -12.96 17.37 -8.80
CA TRP A 279 -12.92 16.58 -10.01
C TRP A 279 -11.78 17.07 -10.88
N PHE A 280 -10.96 16.11 -11.31
CA PHE A 280 -9.75 16.37 -12.05
C PHE A 280 -9.81 15.66 -13.41
N ASP A 281 -9.32 16.30 -14.47
CA ASP A 281 -9.31 15.83 -15.86
C ASP A 281 -7.98 15.12 -16.22
N GLU A 282 -7.80 14.70 -17.48
CA GLU A 282 -6.70 13.84 -17.98
C GLU A 282 -5.26 14.34 -17.73
N ASP A 283 -5.07 15.61 -17.32
CA ASP A 283 -3.76 16.25 -17.16
C ASP A 283 -3.47 16.71 -15.71
N ASP A 284 -4.32 16.34 -14.74
CA ASP A 284 -4.12 16.74 -13.36
C ASP A 284 -3.11 15.85 -12.63
N ALA A 285 -2.22 16.50 -11.87
CA ALA A 285 -1.10 15.91 -11.16
C ALA A 285 -1.45 14.57 -10.49
N SER A 286 -0.51 13.62 -10.58
CA SER A 286 -0.65 12.29 -9.97
C SER A 286 -1.12 12.37 -8.53
N VAL A 287 -1.99 11.44 -8.09
CA VAL A 287 -2.28 11.32 -6.64
C VAL A 287 -1.10 10.74 -5.88
N LEU A 288 -0.25 9.99 -6.56
CA LEU A 288 0.96 9.43 -5.99
C LEU A 288 2.09 10.46 -5.92
N GLY A 289 2.03 11.61 -6.58
CA GLY A 289 3.21 12.48 -6.69
C GLY A 289 4.27 11.85 -7.58
N ASP A 290 5.21 12.67 -8.04
CA ASP A 290 6.24 12.24 -8.99
C ASP A 290 7.41 11.59 -8.23
N TYR A 291 7.20 10.36 -7.74
CA TYR A 291 8.27 9.56 -7.13
C TYR A 291 9.10 8.93 -8.24
N ASP A 292 10.27 9.52 -8.49
CA ASP A 292 11.31 8.92 -9.34
C ASP A 292 12.32 8.20 -8.44
N THR A 293 11.86 7.09 -7.85
CA THR A 293 12.64 6.25 -6.94
C THR A 293 12.94 4.90 -7.58
N GLU A 294 13.98 4.23 -7.10
CA GLU A 294 14.35 2.89 -7.56
C GLU A 294 13.14 1.95 -7.53
N LEU A 295 12.46 1.89 -6.38
CA LEU A 295 11.33 0.98 -6.20
C LEU A 295 10.09 1.37 -7.02
N ALA A 296 9.86 2.68 -7.24
CA ALA A 296 8.72 3.13 -8.02
C ALA A 296 8.87 2.78 -9.51
N ASN A 297 10.11 2.73 -10.00
CA ASN A 297 10.45 2.40 -11.37
C ASN A 297 10.41 0.88 -11.66
N MET A 298 10.42 0.03 -10.63
CA MET A 298 10.28 -1.42 -10.79
C MET A 298 8.85 -1.83 -11.16
N SER A 299 8.77 -2.86 -12.02
CA SER A 299 7.48 -3.43 -12.41
C SER A 299 6.77 -4.08 -11.21
N ASP A 300 5.43 -4.16 -11.25
CA ASP A 300 4.66 -4.83 -10.19
C ASP A 300 5.03 -6.31 -10.03
N GLU A 301 5.47 -6.97 -11.11
CA GLU A 301 5.88 -8.38 -11.13
C GLU A 301 7.24 -8.53 -10.44
N ASP A 302 8.24 -7.76 -10.88
CA ASP A 302 9.60 -7.81 -10.30
C ASP A 302 9.58 -7.40 -8.82
N TYR A 303 8.79 -6.38 -8.44
CA TYR A 303 8.66 -6.00 -7.04
C TYR A 303 8.02 -7.09 -6.19
N ALA A 304 7.03 -7.81 -6.73
CA ALA A 304 6.40 -8.92 -6.01
C ALA A 304 7.35 -10.11 -5.85
N GLU A 305 8.19 -10.39 -6.86
CA GLU A 305 9.26 -11.40 -6.78
C GLU A 305 10.31 -11.02 -5.74
N MET A 306 10.77 -9.76 -5.76
CA MET A 306 11.68 -9.23 -4.75
C MET A 306 11.09 -9.38 -3.34
N LEU A 307 9.83 -8.98 -3.13
CA LEU A 307 9.17 -9.14 -1.83
C LEU A 307 9.09 -10.61 -1.36
N ASP A 308 8.87 -11.55 -2.28
CA ASP A 308 8.83 -12.97 -1.95
C ASP A 308 10.21 -13.51 -1.54
N ALA A 309 11.25 -13.06 -2.26
CA ALA A 309 12.65 -13.39 -2.01
C ALA A 309 13.15 -12.83 -0.66
N MET A 310 12.76 -11.59 -0.32
CA MET A 310 13.15 -10.93 0.93
C MET A 310 12.60 -11.63 2.19
N GLY A 311 11.47 -12.34 2.08
CA GLY A 311 10.93 -13.17 3.16
C GLY A 311 10.56 -12.37 4.42
N ASP A 312 11.05 -12.82 5.58
CA ASP A 312 10.72 -12.21 6.89
C ASP A 312 11.53 -10.92 7.16
N TYR A 313 12.58 -10.65 6.37
CA TYR A 313 13.48 -9.52 6.55
C TYR A 313 13.35 -8.56 5.37
N PRO A 314 12.67 -7.41 5.55
CA PRO A 314 12.45 -6.46 4.47
C PRO A 314 13.75 -5.81 3.99
N LEU A 315 13.71 -5.27 2.77
CA LEU A 315 14.86 -4.65 2.09
C LEU A 315 15.60 -3.64 2.97
N GLU A 316 14.87 -2.74 3.63
CA GLU A 316 15.48 -1.68 4.44
C GLU A 316 16.23 -2.23 5.66
N TYR A 317 15.77 -3.35 6.21
CA TYR A 317 16.49 -4.02 7.30
C TYR A 317 17.79 -4.66 6.80
N ARG A 318 17.77 -5.27 5.61
CA ARG A 318 18.94 -5.90 4.99
C ARG A 318 20.01 -4.89 4.61
N ILE A 319 19.61 -3.74 4.06
CA ILE A 319 20.51 -2.60 3.84
C ILE A 319 21.13 -2.14 5.16
N GLY A 320 20.30 -1.95 6.20
CA GLY A 320 20.78 -1.57 7.53
C GLY A 320 21.72 -2.60 8.16
N LEU A 321 21.59 -3.89 7.84
CA LEU A 321 22.52 -4.93 8.26
C LEU A 321 23.88 -4.81 7.58
N ILE A 322 23.91 -4.62 6.25
CA ILE A 322 25.15 -4.49 5.46
C ILE A 322 25.94 -3.25 5.91
N ILE A 323 25.28 -2.10 5.99
CA ILE A 323 25.88 -0.83 6.43
C ILE A 323 26.46 -0.96 7.85
N LEU A 324 25.70 -1.57 8.77
CA LEU A 324 26.17 -1.75 10.14
C LEU A 324 27.30 -2.77 10.26
N GLN A 325 27.40 -3.72 9.32
CA GLN A 325 28.49 -4.69 9.31
C GLN A 325 29.78 -4.08 8.75
N ALA A 326 29.69 -3.25 7.72
CA ALA A 326 30.82 -2.50 7.19
C ALA A 326 31.48 -1.65 8.28
N ALA A 327 30.71 -0.77 8.93
CA ALA A 327 31.18 0.12 10.01
C ALA A 327 31.52 -0.58 11.34
N LYS A 328 31.61 -1.91 11.35
CA LYS A 328 31.98 -2.73 12.52
C LYS A 328 32.96 -3.81 12.15
N ALA A 329 33.52 -3.79 10.96
CA ALA A 329 34.41 -4.85 10.50
C ALA A 329 35.67 -4.91 11.39
N ASP A 330 36.15 -3.75 11.85
CA ASP A 330 37.25 -3.58 12.81
C ASP A 330 36.92 -4.03 14.27
N GLY A 331 35.64 -4.22 14.57
CA GLY A 331 35.12 -4.61 15.88
C GLY A 331 34.73 -3.46 16.82
N GLU A 332 34.94 -2.20 16.43
CA GLU A 332 34.47 -1.00 17.13
C GLU A 332 33.33 -0.31 16.35
N LEU A 333 32.68 0.68 16.97
CA LEU A 333 31.69 1.57 16.32
C LEU A 333 31.46 2.73 17.27
N SER A 334 32.01 3.88 16.91
CA SER A 334 31.86 5.12 17.63
C SER A 334 30.42 5.68 17.51
N GLU A 335 30.09 6.62 18.40
CA GLU A 335 28.80 7.32 18.31
C GLU A 335 28.75 8.29 17.12
N GLU A 336 29.91 8.81 16.68
CA GLU A 336 30.00 9.70 15.51
C GLU A 336 29.71 8.93 14.22
N GLU A 337 30.30 7.74 14.06
CA GLU A 337 29.98 6.84 12.94
C GLU A 337 28.52 6.39 12.98
N TYR A 338 27.98 6.04 14.16
CA TYR A 338 26.58 5.63 14.26
C TYR A 338 25.59 6.74 13.85
N ASP A 339 25.88 7.99 14.21
CA ASP A 339 25.06 9.12 13.79
C ASP A 339 25.21 9.38 12.27
N ALA A 340 26.42 9.27 11.70
CA ALA A 340 26.66 9.38 10.26
C ALA A 340 25.94 8.28 9.45
N LEU A 341 26.04 7.02 9.88
CA LEU A 341 25.32 5.89 9.26
C LEU A 341 23.81 6.10 9.27
N SER A 342 23.29 6.74 10.32
CA SER A 342 21.87 7.04 10.40
C SER A 342 21.43 8.11 9.41
N GLU A 343 22.21 9.18 9.25
CA GLU A 343 21.89 10.25 8.29
C GLU A 343 21.92 9.69 6.86
N TYR A 344 22.93 8.87 6.56
CA TYR A 344 23.03 8.18 5.28
C TYR A 344 21.89 7.19 5.03
N MET A 345 21.53 6.38 6.03
CA MET A 345 20.40 5.47 5.91
C MET A 345 19.08 6.24 5.64
N ASP A 346 18.90 7.44 6.20
CA ASP A 346 17.73 8.28 5.87
C ASP A 346 17.72 8.68 4.38
N GLU A 347 18.87 8.97 3.77
CA GLU A 347 18.97 9.27 2.33
C GLU A 347 18.62 8.05 1.46
N ILE A 348 19.09 6.85 1.81
CA ILE A 348 18.71 5.62 1.09
C ILE A 348 17.21 5.36 1.23
N LEU A 349 16.66 5.50 2.43
CA LEU A 349 15.23 5.31 2.64
C LEU A 349 14.40 6.27 1.78
N GLU A 350 14.85 7.51 1.61
CA GLU A 350 14.23 8.48 0.70
C GLU A 350 14.30 8.03 -0.76
N LEU A 351 15.47 7.54 -1.22
CA LEU A 351 15.65 6.97 -2.57
C LEU A 351 14.81 5.73 -2.84
N LEU A 352 14.44 4.99 -1.79
CA LEU A 352 13.53 3.85 -1.86
C LEU A 352 12.06 4.25 -1.71
N GLY A 353 11.76 5.51 -1.41
CA GLY A 353 10.39 5.98 -1.14
C GLY A 353 9.81 5.47 0.19
N SER A 354 10.68 5.09 1.13
CA SER A 354 10.35 4.48 2.40
C SER A 354 10.15 5.51 3.52
N ASP A 355 9.24 5.23 4.46
CA ASP A 355 8.84 6.15 5.54
C ASP A 355 9.40 5.76 6.91
N TYR A 356 10.35 4.82 6.94
CA TYR A 356 10.94 4.30 8.18
C TYR A 356 11.92 5.28 8.84
N ASP A 357 12.22 5.03 10.11
CA ASP A 357 13.19 5.79 10.91
C ASP A 357 14.54 5.04 10.91
N ALA A 358 15.56 5.61 10.26
CA ALA A 358 16.87 5.00 10.12
C ALA A 358 17.49 4.60 11.48
N LYS A 359 17.43 5.48 12.49
CA LYS A 359 17.99 5.19 13.83
C LYS A 359 17.34 3.96 14.45
N LYS A 360 16.05 3.75 14.23
CA LYS A 360 15.36 2.55 14.75
C LYS A 360 15.75 1.30 13.97
N ILE A 361 15.86 1.36 12.65
CA ILE A 361 16.34 0.23 11.84
C ILE A 361 17.73 -0.19 12.30
N LEU A 362 18.70 0.72 12.31
CA LEU A 362 20.08 0.42 12.72
C LEU A 362 20.16 -0.12 14.15
N LYS A 363 19.35 0.42 15.07
CA LYS A 363 19.26 -0.08 16.44
C LYS A 363 18.69 -1.50 16.50
N PHE A 364 17.73 -1.81 15.63
CA PHE A 364 17.15 -3.14 15.52
C PHE A 364 18.17 -4.14 14.95
N CYS A 365 18.86 -3.79 13.86
CA CYS A 365 19.98 -4.56 13.29
C CYS A 365 21.06 -4.86 14.35
N LYS A 366 21.47 -3.85 15.14
CA LYS A 366 22.46 -3.99 16.23
C LYS A 366 22.05 -5.02 17.29
N LYS A 367 20.76 -5.27 17.48
CA LYS A 367 20.22 -6.22 18.46
C LYS A 367 20.17 -7.65 17.94
N HIS A 368 20.12 -7.87 16.62
CA HIS A 368 19.90 -9.17 15.98
C HIS A 368 21.08 -9.67 15.12
N LYS A 369 22.27 -9.15 15.40
CA LYS A 369 23.56 -9.33 14.71
C LYS A 369 24.18 -10.75 14.68
N LYS A 370 23.43 -11.85 14.67
CA LYS A 370 24.03 -13.21 14.84
C LYS A 370 23.76 -14.21 13.73
N ASP A 371 23.40 -13.74 12.55
CA ASP A 371 23.11 -14.63 11.42
C ASP A 371 24.04 -14.22 10.27
N GLU A 372 25.23 -14.83 10.19
CA GLU A 372 26.17 -14.63 9.08
C GLU A 372 25.52 -15.06 7.76
N ASP A 373 24.72 -16.14 7.79
CA ASP A 373 23.93 -16.63 6.66
C ASP A 373 22.97 -15.54 6.12
N LEU A 374 22.36 -14.74 7.02
CA LEU A 374 21.45 -13.65 6.62
C LEU A 374 22.19 -12.49 5.95
N LEU A 375 23.43 -12.23 6.32
CA LEU A 375 24.24 -11.17 5.70
C LEU A 375 24.61 -11.55 4.26
N GLU A 376 25.13 -12.76 4.06
CA GLU A 376 25.48 -13.28 2.73
C GLU A 376 24.24 -13.31 1.82
N GLU A 377 23.12 -13.86 2.30
CA GLU A 377 21.83 -13.83 1.59
C GLU A 377 21.38 -12.40 1.27
N SER A 378 21.64 -11.43 2.15
CA SER A 378 21.27 -10.03 1.90
C SER A 378 22.12 -9.41 0.79
N VAL A 379 23.42 -9.67 0.75
CA VAL A 379 24.30 -9.14 -0.30
C VAL A 379 23.90 -9.71 -1.67
N GLU A 380 23.66 -11.03 -1.76
CA GLU A 380 23.20 -11.69 -2.98
C GLU A 380 21.87 -11.09 -3.48
N LEU A 381 20.86 -10.99 -2.61
CA LEU A 381 19.55 -10.47 -2.99
C LEU A 381 19.58 -8.99 -3.41
N LEU A 382 20.45 -8.18 -2.82
CA LEU A 382 20.60 -6.80 -3.26
C LEU A 382 21.18 -6.73 -4.67
N GLY A 383 22.18 -7.58 -4.99
CA GLY A 383 22.76 -7.68 -6.33
C GLY A 383 21.78 -8.17 -7.40
N ASP A 384 20.87 -9.07 -7.03
CA ASP A 384 19.87 -9.62 -7.97
C ASP A 384 18.77 -8.62 -8.36
N TYR A 385 18.42 -7.68 -7.46
CA TYR A 385 17.20 -6.86 -7.62
C TYR A 385 17.44 -5.34 -7.69
N LEU A 386 18.55 -4.81 -7.18
CA LEU A 386 18.83 -3.38 -7.23
C LEU A 386 19.73 -3.03 -8.42
N SER A 387 19.59 -1.83 -8.97
CA SER A 387 20.45 -1.37 -10.06
C SER A 387 21.91 -1.19 -9.62
N ASN A 388 22.84 -1.44 -10.54
CA ASN A 388 24.27 -1.20 -10.32
C ASN A 388 24.56 0.25 -9.88
N SER A 389 23.79 1.23 -10.37
CA SER A 389 23.94 2.62 -9.97
C SER A 389 23.62 2.83 -8.48
N LEU A 390 22.54 2.23 -7.98
CA LEU A 390 22.20 2.29 -6.56
C LEU A 390 23.20 1.51 -5.71
N LEU A 391 23.63 0.33 -6.16
CA LEU A 391 24.63 -0.49 -5.45
C LEU A 391 25.98 0.22 -5.37
N ALA A 392 26.46 0.83 -6.46
CA ALA A 392 27.68 1.64 -6.48
C ALA A 392 27.60 2.82 -5.51
N LYS A 393 26.47 3.55 -5.54
CA LYS A 393 26.22 4.61 -4.57
C LYS A 393 26.27 4.06 -3.14
N ILE A 394 25.65 2.91 -2.90
CA ILE A 394 25.61 2.32 -1.57
C ILE A 394 27.01 2.04 -1.05
N THR A 395 27.87 1.44 -1.89
CA THR A 395 29.27 1.14 -1.56
C THR A 395 30.08 2.41 -1.31
N GLN A 396 29.97 3.42 -2.18
CA GLN A 396 30.72 4.67 -2.07
C GLN A 396 30.38 5.45 -0.79
N ASP A 397 29.10 5.49 -0.43
CA ASP A 397 28.65 6.17 0.77
C ASP A 397 29.10 5.42 2.04
N ILE A 398 29.12 4.07 2.02
CA ILE A 398 29.70 3.28 3.11
C ILE A 398 31.19 3.59 3.28
N GLU A 399 31.98 3.57 2.20
CA GLU A 399 33.42 3.90 2.21
C GLU A 399 33.67 5.29 2.84
N THR A 400 32.87 6.28 2.45
CA THR A 400 32.97 7.64 2.96
C THR A 400 32.74 7.71 4.48
N ILE A 401 31.81 6.92 5.01
CA ILE A 401 31.42 6.96 6.43
C ILE A 401 32.47 6.27 7.29
N ILE A 402 32.91 5.08 6.90
CA ILE A 402 33.88 4.31 7.68
C ILE A 402 35.30 4.88 7.53
N GLY A 403 35.57 5.64 6.45
CA GLY A 403 36.83 6.36 6.28
C GLY A 403 37.00 7.62 7.14
N VAL A 404 36.04 7.97 8.01
CA VAL A 404 36.09 9.19 8.85
C VAL A 404 37.23 9.14 9.88
N ASP A 405 37.60 7.96 10.37
CA ASP A 405 38.67 7.73 11.35
C ASP A 405 39.84 6.89 10.84
N ASP A 406 40.06 6.91 9.53
CA ASP A 406 41.02 6.11 8.75
C ASP A 406 40.58 4.63 8.60
N LEU A 407 40.41 4.19 7.34
CA LEU A 407 40.01 2.81 6.99
C LEU A 407 40.94 1.75 7.61
N SER A 408 40.34 0.74 8.24
CA SER A 408 41.03 -0.48 8.66
C SER A 408 41.14 -1.51 7.53
N GLU A 409 42.09 -2.45 7.64
CA GLU A 409 42.26 -3.55 6.67
C GLU A 409 40.98 -4.42 6.60
N GLU A 410 40.32 -4.64 7.75
CA GLU A 410 39.08 -5.40 7.81
C GLU A 410 37.88 -4.69 7.13
N GLU A 411 37.85 -3.36 7.15
CA GLU A 411 36.82 -2.55 6.46
C GLU A 411 37.04 -2.51 4.96
N GLU A 412 38.29 -2.35 4.51
CA GLU A 412 38.69 -2.45 3.10
C GLU A 412 38.32 -3.82 2.52
N ASP A 413 38.65 -4.91 3.24
CA ASP A 413 38.32 -6.29 2.83
C ASP A 413 36.80 -6.49 2.65
N PHE A 414 35.97 -5.83 3.47
CA PHE A 414 34.51 -5.92 3.35
C PHE A 414 33.96 -5.11 2.18
N LEU A 415 34.53 -3.94 1.90
CA LEU A 415 34.16 -3.16 0.71
C LEU A 415 34.52 -3.90 -0.59
N ASP A 416 35.72 -4.48 -0.66
CA ASP A 416 36.17 -5.30 -1.79
C ASP A 416 35.25 -6.50 -2.04
N TYR A 417 34.76 -7.11 -0.96
CA TYR A 417 33.77 -8.17 -1.04
C TYR A 417 32.45 -7.67 -1.68
N LEU A 418 31.92 -6.53 -1.24
CA LEU A 418 30.69 -5.96 -1.83
C LEU A 418 30.87 -5.61 -3.31
N VAL A 419 31.97 -4.95 -3.67
CA VAL A 419 32.30 -4.60 -5.06
C VAL A 419 32.36 -5.85 -5.94
N THR A 420 33.00 -6.90 -5.44
CA THR A 420 33.14 -8.18 -6.15
C THR A 420 31.80 -8.88 -6.35
N GLU A 421 30.99 -9.01 -5.29
CA GLU A 421 29.69 -9.71 -5.36
C GLU A 421 28.68 -8.94 -6.22
N TRP A 422 28.68 -7.62 -6.14
CA TRP A 422 27.80 -6.77 -6.95
C TRP A 422 28.33 -6.46 -8.35
N GLN A 423 29.52 -6.99 -8.71
CA GLN A 423 30.13 -6.81 -10.03
C GLN A 423 30.19 -5.34 -10.46
N LEU A 424 30.60 -4.48 -9.53
CA LEU A 424 30.76 -3.06 -9.79
C LEU A 424 32.12 -2.85 -10.48
N ASP A 425 32.13 -2.66 -11.79
CA ASP A 425 33.35 -2.36 -12.56
C ASP A 425 33.87 -0.94 -12.27
N ASP A 426 35.19 -0.77 -12.19
CA ASP A 426 35.91 0.51 -12.00
C ASP A 426 35.95 1.40 -13.28
N ASP A 427 35.07 1.17 -14.26
CA ASP A 427 35.17 1.82 -15.57
C ASP A 427 34.32 3.09 -15.67
N GLU A 428 34.77 4.15 -15.01
CA GLU A 428 34.61 5.53 -15.49
C GLU A 428 35.99 6.21 -15.57
N ASP A 429 36.79 5.85 -16.57
CA ASP A 429 37.79 6.76 -17.16
C ASP A 429 38.17 6.28 -18.58
N ASP A 430 38.01 7.18 -19.54
CA ASP A 430 38.60 7.21 -20.89
C ASP A 430 38.29 6.04 -21.85
N GLU A 431 37.46 6.29 -22.86
CA GLU A 431 37.99 6.27 -24.24
C GLU A 431 37.18 7.18 -25.16
N ASP A 432 37.93 8.11 -25.72
CA ASP A 432 37.55 9.20 -26.60
C ASP A 432 36.71 8.75 -27.80
N ASP A 433 35.74 9.59 -28.16
CA ASP A 433 35.26 9.74 -29.53
C ASP A 433 36.46 10.09 -30.45
N GLU A 434 37.24 9.10 -30.86
CA GLU A 434 38.12 9.22 -32.03
C GLU A 434 37.29 8.90 -33.28
N ASP A 435 36.77 9.99 -33.86
CA ASP A 435 36.55 10.13 -35.29
C ASP A 435 37.75 9.56 -36.06
N ASP A 436 37.54 8.52 -36.87
CA ASP A 436 38.34 8.31 -38.07
C ASP A 436 37.40 7.96 -39.24
N ASP A 437 37.13 9.00 -40.02
CA ASP A 437 36.75 8.93 -41.42
C ASP A 437 37.80 8.08 -42.18
N ASP A 438 37.38 7.09 -42.96
CA ASP A 438 38.04 6.84 -44.25
C ASP A 438 37.07 6.19 -45.25
N ASP A 439 36.97 6.89 -46.38
CA ASP A 439 36.12 6.69 -47.55
C ASP A 439 36.49 5.44 -48.38
N ASP A 440 35.46 4.97 -49.10
CA ASP A 440 35.45 4.49 -50.49
C ASP A 440 36.12 3.17 -50.94
N ASP A 441 35.23 2.36 -51.52
CA ASP A 441 35.31 1.74 -52.85
C ASP A 441 35.95 0.35 -53.08
N ASP A 442 35.11 -0.43 -53.77
CA ASP A 442 35.37 -1.32 -54.90
C ASP A 442 35.78 -2.80 -54.70
N GLU A 443 34.78 -3.62 -55.04
CA GLU A 443 34.79 -4.63 -56.12
C GLU A 443 35.69 -5.88 -56.03
N ASP A 444 34.98 -6.99 -56.26
CA ASP A 444 35.35 -8.15 -57.06
C ASP A 444 36.14 -9.31 -56.43
N ASP A 445 35.42 -10.43 -56.48
CA ASP A 445 35.80 -11.67 -57.15
C ASP A 445 36.44 -12.82 -56.36
N ASP A 446 35.78 -13.95 -56.62
CA ASP A 446 36.32 -15.28 -56.90
C ASP A 446 36.33 -16.33 -55.78
N ASP A 447 35.53 -17.35 -56.07
CA ASP A 447 35.86 -18.77 -56.09
C ASP A 447 36.05 -19.49 -54.74
N ASP A 448 35.66 -20.74 -54.56
CA ASP A 448 34.71 -21.68 -55.18
C ASP A 448 34.83 -22.92 -54.26
N GLU A 449 33.96 -23.90 -54.49
CA GLU A 449 34.17 -25.34 -54.19
C GLU A 449 33.74 -25.95 -52.83
N ASP A 450 32.78 -26.88 -53.04
CA ASP A 450 32.62 -28.24 -52.49
C ASP A 450 31.64 -28.39 -51.32
N ASP A 451 30.40 -28.83 -51.53
CA ASP A 451 29.88 -30.12 -52.05
C ASP A 451 29.36 -31.00 -50.91
N GLU A 452 28.29 -31.73 -51.21
CA GLU A 452 27.59 -32.83 -50.53
C GLU A 452 26.14 -32.47 -50.22
N ASP A 453 25.25 -32.63 -51.21
CA ASP A 453 24.63 -33.89 -51.66
C ASP A 453 23.39 -34.25 -50.82
N ASP A 454 22.28 -34.29 -51.56
CA ASP A 454 21.36 -35.43 -51.67
C ASP A 454 19.88 -35.21 -51.32
N GLU A 455 19.08 -35.64 -52.30
CA GLU A 455 17.68 -36.09 -52.31
C GLU A 455 16.60 -35.05 -52.66
N ASP A 456 16.58 -34.70 -53.95
CA ASP A 456 15.60 -35.19 -54.95
C ASP A 456 14.13 -35.45 -54.55
N ASP A 457 13.31 -35.04 -55.53
CA ASP A 457 12.03 -35.58 -55.96
C ASP A 457 10.74 -35.00 -55.34
N ASP A 458 10.35 -33.90 -55.97
CA ASP A 458 9.33 -33.91 -57.03
C ASP A 458 7.87 -33.57 -56.69
N ASP A 459 7.44 -32.63 -57.54
CA ASP A 459 6.17 -32.52 -58.23
C ASP A 459 5.08 -31.62 -57.64
N ASP A 460 5.12 -30.41 -58.18
CA ASP A 460 4.13 -29.91 -59.18
C ASP A 460 2.73 -29.63 -58.63
N ASP A 461 2.39 -28.33 -58.57
CA ASP A 461 1.59 -27.64 -59.60
C ASP A 461 0.09 -27.99 -59.43
N ASP A 462 -0.87 -27.09 -59.50
CA ASP A 462 -0.89 -25.71 -59.90
C ASP A 462 -2.33 -25.24 -59.61
N ASP A 463 -2.50 -23.93 -59.68
CA ASP A 463 -3.66 -23.26 -60.27
C ASP A 463 -5.02 -23.26 -59.54
N ASP A 464 -5.29 -22.05 -59.05
CA ASP A 464 -6.30 -21.14 -59.59
C ASP A 464 -7.79 -21.26 -59.21
N ASP A 465 -8.25 -20.04 -58.90
CA ASP A 465 -9.50 -19.40 -59.30
C ASP A 465 -10.81 -19.70 -58.59
N ASP A 466 -11.39 -18.57 -58.16
CA ASP A 466 -12.79 -18.14 -58.30
C ASP A 466 -13.90 -19.13 -57.88
N ASP A 467 -14.76 -18.70 -56.96
CA ASP A 467 -16.04 -18.08 -57.36
C ASP A 467 -16.99 -17.83 -56.18
N GLU A 468 -17.94 -16.95 -56.48
CA GLU A 468 -19.00 -16.38 -55.66
C GLU A 468 -19.95 -17.35 -54.90
N ASP A 469 -20.60 -16.76 -53.89
CA ASP A 469 -22.06 -16.74 -53.69
C ASP A 469 -22.82 -17.69 -52.71
N VAL A 470 -23.64 -17.02 -51.89
CA VAL A 470 -25.04 -17.35 -51.52
C VAL A 470 -25.35 -18.35 -50.38
N LYS A 471 -25.84 -17.74 -49.27
CA LYS A 471 -27.05 -18.04 -48.45
C LYS A 471 -27.41 -19.53 -48.16
N LYS A 472 -27.67 -19.83 -46.87
CA LYS A 472 -29.02 -20.27 -46.39
C LYS A 472 -29.19 -20.39 -44.87
N LYS A 473 -30.33 -19.85 -44.42
CA LYS A 473 -31.04 -20.03 -43.14
C LYS A 473 -31.42 -21.49 -42.83
N LYS A 474 -31.45 -21.88 -41.54
CA LYS A 474 -32.49 -22.74 -40.88
C LYS A 474 -32.29 -22.68 -39.35
N LYS A 475 -33.15 -22.02 -38.56
CA LYS A 475 -34.46 -22.45 -37.97
C LYS A 475 -34.39 -23.48 -36.82
N LYS A 476 -34.94 -23.02 -35.66
CA LYS A 476 -35.83 -23.73 -34.70
C LYS A 476 -35.13 -24.70 -33.73
N LYS A 477 -35.50 -24.82 -32.44
CA LYS A 477 -36.82 -24.70 -31.78
C LYS A 477 -36.68 -24.95 -30.24
N LYS A 478 -37.52 -24.26 -29.44
CA LYS A 478 -38.34 -24.75 -28.28
C LYS A 478 -37.61 -25.31 -27.05
N LYS A 479 -38.02 -25.08 -25.79
CA LYS A 479 -39.35 -25.00 -25.11
C LYS A 479 -39.05 -24.36 -23.73
N LYS A 480 -39.81 -23.38 -23.23
CA LYS A 480 -41.18 -23.38 -22.68
C LYS A 480 -41.16 -23.44 -21.16
#